data_AF-A0A0G4EAM3-F1
#
_entry.id   AF-A0A0G4EAM3-F1
#
_cell.length_a   1.000
_cell.length_b   1.000
_cell.length_c   1.000
_cell.angle_alpha   90.00
_cell.angle_beta   90.00
_cell.angle_gamma   90.00
#
_symmetry.space_group_name_H-M   'P 1'
#
loop_
_entity.id
_entity.type
_entity.pdbx_description
1 polymer ?
#
loop_
_entity_poly.entity_id
_entity_poly.type
_entity_poly.pdbx_seq_one_letter_code
_entity_poly.pdbx_strand_id
1 'polypeptide(L)'
;MMRLTVTVSLLVCCWLSAAAVGSVDQETDFIKRPRLDDRTYRVFTLANGIRAVAVNDPSATRAAYACAVNVGSHDDGDIDGLAHFSEHMAFLGTVFFAQLDAAAFPEGLQRFAGFFASPLLDAREAHSEVQAVDSEHKKNMPSVDAQVEYLLMSLASGPLGHFATGSVDTLETEPAQQGVDMGNALKRL
;
A
#
# COMPACT_ATOMS: atom_id res chain seq x y z
N MET A 1 -12.55 24.13 22.56
CA MET A 1 -11.09 24.20 22.40
C MET A 1 -10.45 23.43 23.54
N MET A 2 -10.08 22.17 23.32
CA MET A 2 -9.44 21.33 24.33
C MET A 2 -8.34 20.52 23.65
N ARG A 3 -7.14 20.64 24.20
CA ARG A 3 -5.87 20.18 23.63
C ARG A 3 -5.79 18.65 23.69
N LEU A 4 -5.42 18.04 22.56
CA LEU A 4 -5.07 16.63 22.46
C LEU A 4 -3.68 16.43 23.11
N THR A 5 -3.61 15.62 24.17
CA THR A 5 -2.34 15.12 24.73
C THR A 5 -2.20 13.67 24.29
N VAL A 6 -1.21 13.40 23.43
CA VAL A 6 -0.82 12.03 23.06
C VAL A 6 0.30 11.60 24.00
N THR A 7 0.04 10.59 24.83
CA THR A 7 1.07 9.97 25.68
C THR A 7 1.66 8.79 24.91
N VAL A 8 2.96 8.85 24.62
CA VAL A 8 3.74 7.71 24.14
C VAL A 8 4.35 7.03 25.35
N SER A 9 3.91 5.82 25.66
CA SER A 9 4.54 4.96 26.68
C SER A 9 5.39 3.91 25.99
N LEU A 10 6.71 4.07 26.09
CA LEU A 10 7.69 2.98 25.93
C LEU A 10 7.61 2.07 27.16
N LEU A 11 7.58 0.75 26.97
CA LEU A 11 8.23 -0.18 27.89
C LEU A 11 8.42 -1.57 27.30
N VAL A 12 9.65 -2.03 27.46
CA VAL A 12 10.17 -3.38 27.27
C VAL A 12 9.60 -4.31 28.36
N CYS A 13 9.12 -5.48 27.93
CA CYS A 13 8.84 -6.71 28.69
C CYS A 13 7.73 -6.70 29.77
N CYS A 14 7.06 -7.86 29.89
CA CYS A 14 6.00 -8.26 30.82
C CYS A 14 4.55 -7.84 30.49
N TRP A 15 3.70 -8.85 30.26
CA TRP A 15 2.25 -8.76 30.08
C TRP A 15 1.54 -8.23 31.34
N LEU A 16 0.77 -7.13 31.21
CA LEU A 16 -0.65 -6.93 31.59
C LEU A 16 -0.94 -5.42 31.73
N SER A 17 -1.58 -4.84 30.70
CA SER A 17 -2.93 -4.25 30.79
C SER A 17 -3.21 -3.51 29.48
N ALA A 18 -4.05 -4.12 28.64
CA ALA A 18 -4.59 -3.49 27.45
C ALA A 18 -5.67 -2.47 27.83
N ALA A 19 -5.44 -1.21 27.48
CA ALA A 19 -6.47 -0.17 27.28
C ALA A 19 -5.76 1.01 26.58
N ALA A 20 -6.10 1.48 25.40
CA ALA A 20 -7.22 1.20 24.51
C ALA A 20 -6.78 1.52 23.07
N VAL A 21 -6.42 0.49 22.32
CA VAL A 21 -6.74 0.41 20.90
C VAL A 21 -7.63 -0.82 20.87
N GLY A 22 -8.92 -0.67 20.58
CA GLY A 22 -9.84 -1.80 20.58
C GLY A 22 -9.37 -2.83 19.56
N SER A 23 -8.62 -3.85 20.02
CA SER A 23 -8.14 -4.93 19.20
C SER A 23 -8.73 -6.23 19.69
N VAL A 24 -9.45 -6.94 18.82
CA VAL A 24 -9.92 -8.29 19.10
C VAL A 24 -8.79 -9.24 18.70
N ASP A 25 -8.13 -9.85 19.69
CA ASP A 25 -7.19 -10.94 19.46
C ASP A 25 -7.96 -12.18 18.97
N GLN A 26 -7.46 -12.81 17.91
CA GLN A 26 -8.02 -14.05 17.36
C GLN A 26 -7.08 -15.23 17.59
N GLU A 27 -7.68 -16.42 17.71
CA GLU A 27 -6.97 -17.69 17.81
C GLU A 27 -6.10 -17.93 16.57
N THR A 28 -4.83 -18.28 16.74
CA THR A 28 -3.87 -18.40 15.63
C THR A 28 -3.76 -19.82 15.05
N ASP A 29 -4.62 -20.74 15.49
CA ASP A 29 -4.53 -22.18 15.17
C ASP A 29 -4.74 -22.48 13.67
N PHE A 30 -5.29 -21.53 12.92
CA PHE A 30 -5.41 -21.61 11.46
C PHE A 30 -4.09 -21.35 10.72
N ILE A 31 -3.05 -20.79 11.38
CA ILE A 31 -1.75 -20.52 10.76
C ILE A 31 -0.98 -21.84 10.64
N LYS A 32 -0.95 -22.38 9.41
CA LYS A 32 -0.13 -23.55 9.08
C LYS A 32 1.35 -23.14 9.04
N ARG A 33 2.19 -23.82 9.84
CA ARG A 33 3.63 -23.55 9.93
C ARG A 33 4.48 -24.83 9.98
N PRO A 34 5.75 -24.78 9.52
CA PRO A 34 6.69 -25.88 9.69
C PRO A 34 6.90 -26.22 11.17
N ARG A 35 7.21 -27.48 11.49
CA ARG A 35 7.48 -27.92 12.88
C ARG A 35 8.69 -27.23 13.52
N LEU A 36 9.61 -26.72 12.70
CA LEU A 36 10.83 -26.03 13.13
C LEU A 36 10.64 -24.52 13.29
N ASP A 37 9.41 -24.02 13.08
CA ASP A 37 9.09 -22.60 13.23
C ASP A 37 8.80 -22.28 14.71
N ASP A 38 9.76 -21.65 15.37
CA ASP A 38 9.72 -21.28 16.79
C ASP A 38 9.19 -19.85 17.02
N ARG A 39 8.76 -19.16 15.96
CA ARG A 39 8.22 -17.81 16.05
C ARG A 39 6.84 -17.80 16.69
N THR A 40 6.53 -16.68 17.34
CA THR A 40 5.22 -16.44 17.93
C THR A 40 4.40 -15.52 17.03
N TYR A 41 3.12 -15.85 16.85
CA TYR A 41 2.22 -15.14 15.94
C TYR A 41 1.04 -14.59 16.73
N ARG A 42 0.54 -13.44 16.33
CA ARG A 42 -0.73 -12.89 16.80
C ARG A 42 -1.51 -12.34 15.62
N VAL A 43 -2.77 -12.74 15.49
CA VAL A 43 -3.70 -12.14 14.54
C VAL A 43 -4.70 -11.31 15.31
N PHE A 44 -4.91 -10.08 14.87
CA PHE A 44 -5.87 -9.18 15.50
C PHE A 44 -6.46 -8.22 14.47
N THR A 45 -7.61 -7.65 14.82
CA THR A 45 -8.23 -6.56 14.05
C THR A 45 -8.16 -5.28 14.85
N LEU A 46 -7.62 -4.22 14.27
CA LEU A 46 -7.56 -2.89 14.86
C LEU A 46 -8.96 -2.26 14.94
N ALA A 47 -9.13 -1.23 15.78
CA ALA A 47 -10.42 -0.56 15.96
C ALA A 47 -11.00 0.06 14.68
N ASN A 48 -10.14 0.36 13.69
CA ASN A 48 -10.53 0.86 12.37
C ASN A 48 -10.81 -0.25 11.34
N GLY A 49 -10.82 -1.52 11.75
CA GLY A 49 -11.14 -2.67 10.89
C GLY A 49 -9.95 -3.28 10.13
N ILE A 50 -8.75 -2.69 10.24
CA ILE A 50 -7.55 -3.27 9.62
C ILE A 50 -7.19 -4.59 10.31
N ARG A 51 -7.04 -5.65 9.52
CA ARG A 51 -6.53 -6.95 9.98
C ARG A 51 -5.01 -6.94 9.96
N ALA A 52 -4.39 -7.35 11.05
CA ALA A 52 -2.94 -7.37 11.20
C ALA A 52 -2.46 -8.73 11.71
N VAL A 53 -1.23 -9.07 11.31
CA VAL A 53 -0.49 -10.22 11.85
C VAL A 53 0.83 -9.70 12.42
N ALA A 54 1.05 -9.91 13.71
CA ALA A 54 2.34 -9.66 14.35
C ALA A 54 3.12 -10.96 14.45
N VAL A 55 4.38 -10.93 14.04
CA VAL A 55 5.33 -12.03 14.15
C VAL A 55 6.45 -11.60 15.08
N ASN A 56 6.66 -12.34 16.16
CA ASN A 56 7.77 -12.12 17.07
C ASN A 56 8.76 -13.29 16.95
N ASP A 57 9.95 -12.93 16.46
CA ASP A 57 11.15 -13.75 16.39
C ASP A 57 12.20 -13.11 17.31
N PRO A 58 12.47 -13.69 18.49
CA PRO A 58 13.42 -13.10 19.44
C PRO A 58 14.87 -13.15 18.96
N SER A 59 15.18 -13.94 17.92
CA SER A 59 16.51 -14.05 17.35
C SER A 59 16.76 -13.05 16.20
N ALA A 60 15.71 -12.36 15.75
CA ALA A 60 15.78 -11.48 14.58
C ALA A 60 16.62 -10.22 14.85
N THR A 61 17.64 -10.02 14.02
CA THR A 61 18.45 -8.79 14.00
C THR A 61 17.82 -7.70 13.12
N ARG A 62 16.90 -8.09 12.24
CA ARG A 62 16.15 -7.21 11.35
C ARG A 62 14.67 -7.40 11.56
N ALA A 63 13.92 -6.32 11.47
CA ALA A 63 12.48 -6.33 11.47
C ALA A 63 11.94 -5.97 10.08
N ALA A 64 10.72 -6.40 9.80
CA ALA A 64 10.02 -6.09 8.58
C ALA A 64 8.56 -5.77 8.84
N TYR A 65 7.96 -4.98 7.95
CA TYR A 65 6.52 -4.78 7.88
C TYR A 65 6.08 -4.85 6.43
N ALA A 66 4.84 -5.30 6.24
CA ALA A 66 4.16 -5.38 4.96
C ALA A 66 2.72 -4.88 5.12
N CYS A 67 2.21 -4.15 4.13
CA CYS A 67 0.80 -3.78 4.03
C CYS A 67 0.29 -4.19 2.65
N ALA A 68 -0.94 -4.67 2.61
CA ALA A 68 -1.67 -4.92 1.36
C ALA A 68 -2.96 -4.12 1.41
N VAL A 69 -3.22 -3.35 0.35
CA VAL A 69 -4.48 -2.65 0.13
C VAL A 69 -5.29 -3.47 -0.86
N ASN A 70 -6.57 -3.71 -0.56
CA ASN A 70 -7.44 -4.54 -1.40
C ASN A 70 -8.13 -3.70 -2.48
N VAL A 71 -7.35 -2.92 -3.22
CA VAL A 71 -7.72 -2.08 -4.35
C VAL A 71 -6.53 -2.09 -5.31
N GLY A 72 -6.77 -2.12 -6.62
CA GLY A 72 -5.71 -2.06 -7.63
C GLY A 72 -6.23 -1.61 -8.99
N SER A 73 -5.51 -1.92 -10.07
CA SER A 73 -5.87 -1.52 -11.44
C SER A 73 -7.24 -2.02 -11.94
N HIS A 74 -7.78 -3.06 -11.32
CA HIS A 74 -9.13 -3.55 -11.61
C HIS A 74 -10.22 -2.58 -11.09
N ASP A 75 -9.84 -1.65 -10.23
CA ASP A 75 -10.70 -0.66 -9.60
C ASP A 75 -10.46 0.76 -10.17
N ASP A 76 -9.73 0.89 -11.30
CA ASP A 76 -9.34 2.16 -11.94
C ASP A 76 -10.54 3.00 -12.43
N GLY A 77 -11.71 2.38 -12.60
CA GLY A 77 -12.93 3.06 -13.03
C GLY A 77 -12.81 3.57 -14.47
N ASP A 78 -12.93 4.88 -14.67
CA ASP A 78 -12.88 5.49 -16.01
C ASP A 78 -11.47 6.00 -16.39
N ILE A 79 -10.46 5.84 -15.50
CA ILE A 79 -9.11 6.39 -15.69
C ILE A 79 -8.08 5.26 -15.58
N ASP A 80 -7.68 4.71 -16.72
CA ASP A 80 -6.70 3.63 -16.77
C ASP A 80 -5.34 4.05 -16.17
N GLY A 81 -4.82 3.20 -15.28
CA GLY A 81 -3.57 3.40 -14.57
C GLY A 81 -3.68 4.25 -13.31
N LEU A 82 -4.88 4.63 -12.86
CA LEU A 82 -5.07 5.51 -11.71
C LEU A 82 -4.56 4.88 -10.40
N ALA A 83 -4.76 3.59 -10.19
CA ALA A 83 -4.22 2.87 -9.04
C ALA A 83 -2.70 2.86 -9.05
N HIS A 84 -2.09 2.57 -10.21
CA HIS A 84 -0.64 2.59 -10.37
C HIS A 84 -0.06 4.00 -10.16
N PHE A 85 -0.70 5.01 -10.72
CA PHE A 85 -0.33 6.40 -10.48
C PHE A 85 -0.49 6.83 -9.02
N SER A 86 -1.53 6.33 -8.34
CA SER A 86 -1.72 6.58 -6.90
C SER A 86 -0.61 5.97 -6.06
N GLU A 87 -0.08 4.82 -6.48
CA GLU A 87 1.09 4.22 -5.85
C GLU A 87 2.33 5.07 -6.04
N HIS A 88 2.53 5.72 -7.19
CA HIS A 88 3.60 6.72 -7.41
C HIS A 88 3.41 7.99 -6.57
N MET A 89 2.17 8.45 -6.41
CA MET A 89 1.87 9.69 -5.68
C MET A 89 1.91 9.51 -4.16
N ALA A 90 1.54 8.34 -3.67
CA ALA A 90 1.58 7.99 -2.26
C ALA A 90 2.93 7.35 -1.86
N PHE A 91 3.63 6.69 -2.80
CA PHE A 91 4.82 5.86 -2.57
C PHE A 91 5.74 5.72 -3.82
N LEU A 92 6.76 4.87 -3.72
CA LEU A 92 7.54 4.37 -4.87
C LEU A 92 7.31 2.84 -5.03
N GLY A 93 6.05 2.36 -5.07
CA GLY A 93 5.72 0.95 -5.39
C GLY A 93 4.49 0.32 -4.67
N THR A 94 4.10 -0.88 -5.13
CA THR A 94 2.78 -1.55 -4.89
C THR A 94 2.74 -2.55 -3.72
N VAL A 95 3.87 -3.22 -3.45
CA VAL A 95 4.03 -4.08 -2.26
C VAL A 95 4.83 -3.30 -1.23
N PHE A 96 4.14 -2.89 -0.18
CA PHE A 96 4.69 -2.04 0.86
C PHE A 96 5.54 -2.85 1.85
N PHE A 97 6.66 -3.38 1.38
CA PHE A 97 7.61 -4.10 2.21
C PHE A 97 8.80 -3.21 2.55
N ALA A 98 9.13 -3.12 3.83
CA ALA A 98 10.43 -2.61 4.23
C ALA A 98 11.06 -3.51 5.27
N GLN A 99 12.39 -3.58 5.20
CA GLN A 99 13.20 -4.32 6.16
C GLN A 99 14.30 -3.41 6.70
N LEU A 100 14.42 -3.34 8.01
CA LEU A 100 15.32 -2.44 8.70
C LEU A 100 15.92 -3.13 9.94
N ASP A 101 16.91 -2.49 10.56
CA ASP A 101 17.43 -2.96 11.84
C ASP A 101 16.32 -2.98 12.88
N ALA A 102 16.29 -4.02 13.72
CA ALA A 102 15.23 -4.19 14.72
C ALA A 102 15.08 -2.96 15.64
N ALA A 103 16.19 -2.28 15.93
CA ALA A 103 16.20 -1.05 16.74
C ALA A 103 15.43 0.12 16.10
N ALA A 104 15.37 0.20 14.77
CA ALA A 104 14.67 1.26 14.05
C ALA A 104 13.18 0.91 13.79
N PHE A 105 12.73 -0.29 14.17
CA PHE A 105 11.38 -0.79 13.84
C PHE A 105 10.25 0.17 14.24
N PRO A 106 10.21 0.74 15.47
CA PRO A 106 9.11 1.61 15.86
C PRO A 106 8.99 2.88 15.01
N GLU A 107 10.12 3.52 14.72
CA GLU A 107 10.15 4.74 13.89
C GLU A 107 9.85 4.42 12.42
N GLY A 108 10.41 3.33 11.89
CA GLY A 108 10.14 2.86 10.54
C GLY A 108 8.65 2.57 10.33
N LEU A 109 8.04 1.83 11.27
CA LEU A 109 6.61 1.52 11.22
C LEU A 109 5.73 2.77 11.29
N GLN A 110 6.10 3.75 12.11
CA GLN A 110 5.36 5.01 12.20
C GLN A 110 5.38 5.78 10.88
N ARG A 111 6.55 5.91 10.24
CA ARG A 111 6.69 6.56 8.92
C ARG A 111 5.90 5.81 7.86
N PHE A 112 6.01 4.49 7.88
CA PHE A 112 5.29 3.61 6.99
C PHE A 112 3.77 3.75 7.10
N ALA A 113 3.23 3.75 8.32
CA ALA A 113 1.81 3.96 8.56
C ALA A 113 1.34 5.36 8.11
N GLY A 114 2.21 6.37 8.21
CA GLY A 114 1.92 7.73 7.79
C GLY A 114 1.54 7.85 6.31
N PHE A 115 2.12 7.04 5.44
CA PHE A 115 1.79 7.04 4.01
C PHE A 115 0.33 6.65 3.73
N PHE A 116 -0.25 5.74 4.50
CA PHE A 116 -1.65 5.34 4.36
C PHE A 116 -2.59 6.27 5.13
N ALA A 117 -2.15 6.75 6.29
CA ALA A 117 -3.00 7.56 7.15
C ALA A 117 -3.21 8.99 6.63
N SER A 118 -2.21 9.56 5.96
CA SER A 118 -2.27 10.94 5.45
C SER A 118 -1.23 11.15 4.33
N PRO A 119 -1.42 10.54 3.14
CA PRO A 119 -0.52 10.77 2.01
C PRO A 119 -0.53 12.24 1.61
N LEU A 120 0.63 12.77 1.22
CA LEU A 120 0.76 14.18 0.86
C LEU A 120 0.03 14.51 -0.45
N LEU A 121 0.09 13.59 -1.43
CA LEU A 121 -0.51 13.73 -2.78
C LEU A 121 -0.26 15.14 -3.35
N ASP A 122 1.01 15.55 -3.38
CA ASP A 122 1.39 16.90 -3.79
C ASP A 122 1.14 17.11 -5.28
N ALA A 123 0.13 17.91 -5.62
CA ALA A 123 -0.22 18.20 -7.01
C ALA A 123 0.93 18.80 -7.83
N ARG A 124 1.96 19.35 -7.19
CA ARG A 124 3.16 19.89 -7.86
C ARG A 124 4.03 18.79 -8.46
N GLU A 125 4.01 17.60 -7.87
CA GLU A 125 4.79 16.43 -8.32
C GLU A 125 4.00 15.53 -9.29
N ALA A 126 2.68 15.78 -9.43
CA ALA A 126 1.80 14.94 -10.26
C ALA A 126 2.28 14.81 -11.69
N HIS A 127 2.70 15.91 -12.32
CA HIS A 127 3.19 15.88 -13.69
C HIS A 127 4.47 15.03 -13.83
N SER A 128 5.45 15.21 -12.92
CA SER A 128 6.69 14.41 -12.96
C SER A 128 6.43 12.93 -12.73
N GLU A 129 5.50 12.58 -11.85
CA GLU A 129 5.13 11.18 -11.62
C GLU A 129 4.38 10.57 -12.81
N VAL A 130 3.51 11.32 -13.50
CA VAL A 130 2.92 10.85 -14.78
C VAL A 130 4.01 10.58 -15.81
N GLN A 131 5.05 11.42 -15.91
CA GLN A 131 6.19 11.17 -16.80
C GLN A 131 6.99 9.92 -16.40
N ALA A 132 7.08 9.62 -15.10
CA ALA A 132 7.73 8.41 -14.60
C ALA A 132 6.94 7.15 -15.00
N VAL A 133 5.61 7.15 -14.80
CA VAL A 133 4.70 6.07 -15.22
C VAL A 133 4.79 5.83 -16.72
N ASP A 134 4.76 6.90 -17.52
CA ASP A 134 4.87 6.80 -18.97
C ASP A 134 6.24 6.27 -19.43
N SER A 135 7.31 6.62 -18.72
CA SER A 135 8.64 6.07 -18.95
C SER A 135 8.70 4.56 -18.65
N GLU A 136 8.01 4.11 -17.60
CA GLU A 136 7.85 2.68 -17.31
C GLU A 136 7.07 1.95 -18.40
N HIS A 137 5.93 2.52 -18.83
CA HIS A 137 5.16 1.98 -19.94
C HIS A 137 6.03 1.81 -21.20
N LYS A 138 6.75 2.87 -21.61
CA LYS A 138 7.67 2.86 -22.75
C LYS A 138 8.79 1.83 -22.62
N LYS A 139 9.34 1.67 -21.41
CA LYS A 139 10.35 0.64 -21.11
C LYS A 139 9.80 -0.78 -21.26
N ASN A 140 8.53 -0.99 -20.93
CA ASN A 140 7.88 -2.31 -21.00
C ASN A 140 7.46 -2.68 -22.42
N MET A 141 7.16 -1.71 -23.30
CA MET A 141 6.73 -1.94 -24.69
C MET A 141 7.57 -2.94 -25.51
N PRO A 142 8.92 -2.95 -25.48
CA PRO A 142 9.70 -3.95 -26.21
C PRO A 142 9.63 -5.37 -25.63
N SER A 143 9.08 -5.56 -24.42
CA SER A 143 8.93 -6.88 -23.80
C SER A 143 7.81 -7.67 -24.46
N VAL A 144 8.11 -8.88 -24.93
CA VAL A 144 7.09 -9.79 -25.50
C VAL A 144 6.05 -10.15 -24.46
N ASP A 145 6.45 -10.37 -23.20
CA ASP A 145 5.53 -10.72 -22.12
C ASP A 145 4.52 -9.58 -21.89
N ALA A 146 5.00 -8.32 -21.87
CA ALA A 146 4.13 -7.16 -21.72
C ALA A 146 3.20 -6.98 -22.93
N GLN A 147 3.70 -7.19 -24.16
CA GLN A 147 2.85 -7.13 -25.36
C GLN A 147 1.73 -8.18 -25.34
N VAL A 148 2.04 -9.40 -24.91
CA VAL A 148 1.05 -10.47 -24.77
C VAL A 148 0.02 -10.09 -23.69
N GLU A 149 0.46 -9.58 -22.55
CA GLU A 149 -0.42 -9.11 -21.48
C GLU A 149 -1.36 -8.00 -21.96
N TYR A 150 -0.82 -6.94 -22.56
CA TYR A 150 -1.64 -5.84 -23.08
C TYR A 150 -2.66 -6.30 -24.13
N LEU A 151 -2.25 -7.19 -25.05
CA LEU A 151 -3.18 -7.74 -26.04
C LEU A 151 -4.29 -8.55 -25.35
N LEU A 152 -3.93 -9.43 -24.41
CA LEU A 152 -4.91 -10.25 -23.69
C LEU A 152 -5.89 -9.37 -22.89
N MET A 153 -5.40 -8.35 -22.19
CA MET A 153 -6.26 -7.44 -21.42
C MET A 153 -7.15 -6.62 -22.35
N SER A 154 -6.63 -6.11 -23.48
CA SER A 154 -7.45 -5.35 -24.45
C SER A 154 -8.61 -6.14 -25.08
N LEU A 155 -8.54 -7.48 -25.05
CA LEU A 155 -9.62 -8.36 -25.52
C LEU A 155 -10.59 -8.75 -24.40
N ALA A 156 -10.26 -8.45 -23.14
CA ALA A 156 -11.13 -8.69 -22.01
C ALA A 156 -12.23 -7.64 -21.92
N SER A 157 -13.25 -7.93 -21.09
CA SER A 157 -14.33 -7.00 -20.79
C SER A 157 -14.45 -6.80 -19.29
N GLY A 158 -14.98 -5.64 -18.88
CA GLY A 158 -15.05 -5.27 -17.48
C GLY A 158 -13.66 -4.97 -16.89
N PRO A 159 -13.47 -5.16 -15.56
CA PRO A 159 -12.26 -4.77 -14.84
C PRO A 159 -10.94 -5.34 -15.37
N LEU A 160 -10.97 -6.48 -16.07
CA LEU A 160 -9.77 -7.08 -16.66
C LEU A 160 -9.32 -6.36 -17.95
N GLY A 161 -10.17 -5.48 -18.49
CA GLY A 161 -9.88 -4.71 -19.69
C GLY A 161 -9.03 -3.47 -19.46
N HIS A 162 -8.79 -3.10 -18.20
CA HIS A 162 -8.06 -1.88 -17.85
C HIS A 162 -6.61 -1.93 -18.33
N PHE A 163 -6.14 -0.81 -18.86
CA PHE A 163 -4.72 -0.60 -19.10
C PHE A 163 -4.02 -0.23 -17.77
N ALA A 164 -3.67 -1.27 -17.01
CA ALA A 164 -3.18 -1.16 -15.63
C ALA A 164 -1.94 -0.28 -15.43
N THR A 165 -1.07 -0.15 -16.43
CA THR A 165 0.15 0.65 -16.29
C THR A 165 -0.13 2.15 -16.32
N GLY A 166 -1.06 2.60 -17.16
CA GLY A 166 -1.25 4.01 -17.48
C GLY A 166 -0.14 4.61 -18.35
N SER A 167 -0.39 5.81 -18.84
CA SER A 167 0.54 6.62 -19.65
C SER A 167 0.22 8.10 -19.51
N VAL A 168 1.00 8.97 -20.18
CA VAL A 168 0.64 10.40 -20.30
C VAL A 168 -0.75 10.58 -20.92
N ASP A 169 -1.13 9.71 -21.85
CA ASP A 169 -2.44 9.82 -22.51
C ASP A 169 -3.58 9.56 -21.51
N THR A 170 -3.50 8.49 -20.73
CA THR A 170 -4.59 8.07 -19.83
C THR A 170 -4.63 8.86 -18.51
N LEU A 171 -3.50 9.42 -18.07
CA LEU A 171 -3.39 10.08 -16.76
C LEU A 171 -3.33 11.62 -16.83
N GLU A 172 -3.06 12.19 -18.01
CA GLU A 172 -2.96 13.65 -18.18
C GLU A 172 -3.77 14.15 -19.38
N THR A 173 -3.53 13.64 -20.58
CA THR A 173 -4.13 14.16 -21.82
C THR A 173 -5.65 13.93 -21.87
N GLU A 174 -6.12 12.70 -21.75
CA GLU A 174 -7.54 12.34 -21.84
C GLU A 174 -8.35 12.90 -20.66
N PRO A 175 -7.89 12.78 -19.39
CA PRO A 175 -8.59 13.40 -18.26
C PRO A 175 -8.72 14.92 -18.42
N ALA A 176 -7.68 15.61 -18.89
CA ALA A 176 -7.72 17.06 -19.11
C ALA A 176 -8.75 17.45 -20.19
N GLN A 177 -8.84 16.68 -21.28
CA GLN A 177 -9.84 16.89 -22.33
C GLN A 177 -11.28 16.70 -21.82
N GLN A 178 -11.46 15.79 -20.85
CA GLN A 178 -12.74 15.51 -20.21
C GLN A 178 -13.05 16.45 -19.03
N GLY A 179 -12.13 17.35 -18.67
CA GLY A 179 -12.29 18.24 -17.53
C GLY A 179 -12.24 17.53 -16.17
N VAL A 180 -11.58 16.37 -16.10
CA VAL A 180 -11.39 15.61 -14.87
C VAL A 180 -10.40 16.32 -13.95
N ASP A 181 -10.79 16.49 -12.69
CA ASP A 181 -9.87 16.94 -11.64
C ASP A 181 -9.12 15.74 -11.07
N MET A 182 -7.87 15.56 -11.52
CA MET A 182 -7.02 14.45 -11.09
C MET A 182 -6.72 14.46 -9.59
N GLY A 183 -6.67 15.63 -8.95
CA GLY A 183 -6.48 15.72 -7.50
C GLY A 183 -7.68 15.17 -6.72
N ASN A 184 -8.89 15.28 -7.28
CA ASN A 184 -10.08 14.64 -6.75
C ASN A 184 -10.16 13.15 -7.14
N ALA A 185 -9.72 12.77 -8.35
CA ALA A 185 -9.68 11.37 -8.77
C ALA A 185 -8.80 10.50 -7.86
N LEU A 186 -7.59 10.98 -7.54
CA LEU A 186 -6.65 10.31 -6.63
C LEU A 186 -7.21 10.09 -5.20
N LYS A 187 -8.17 10.90 -4.77
CA LYS A 187 -8.79 10.81 -3.43
C LYS A 187 -10.02 9.92 -3.38
N ARG A 188 -10.43 9.34 -4.52
CA ARG A 188 -11.66 8.54 -4.65
C ARG A 188 -11.42 7.04 -4.64
N LEU A 189 -10.17 6.59 -4.84
CA LEU A 189 -9.76 5.20 -4.61
C LEU A 189 -9.85 4.88 -3.10
#